data_AF-A0A2V2RGB3-F1
#
_entry.id   AF-A0A2V2RGB3-F1
#
_cell.length_a   1.000
_cell.length_b   1.000
_cell.length_c   1.000
_cell.angle_alpha   90.00
_cell.angle_beta   90.00
_cell.angle_gamma   90.00
#
_symmetry.space_group_name_H-M   'P 1'
#
loop_
_entity.id
_entity.type
_entity.pdbx_description
1 polymer ?
#
loop_
_entity_poly.entity_id
_entity_poly.type
_entity_poly.pdbx_seq_one_letter_code
_entity_poly.pdbx_strand_id
1 'polypeptide(L)'
;MPIAKPEDFKKWEDANTDPYGKCCVDVAREVMRLLDLPEYANEIDTHAIINKADDNIDGGGITGFMAGCVAAMVSQCHSRGEEFRKTWNLANQIQHEGEKANEGTGVLNPALLNLGLKK
;
A
#
# COMPACT_ATOMS: atom_id res chain seq x y z
N MET A 1 -4.57 -7.95 16.27
CA MET A 1 -5.47 -7.37 15.25
C MET A 1 -4.54 -6.77 14.20
N PRO A 2 -4.66 -7.16 12.93
CA PRO A 2 -3.69 -6.76 11.89
C PRO A 2 -3.62 -5.25 11.70
N ILE A 3 -4.72 -4.54 11.98
CA ILE A 3 -4.73 -3.07 11.97
C ILE A 3 -4.19 -2.56 13.31
N ALA A 4 -3.01 -1.95 13.29
CA ALA A 4 -2.39 -1.34 14.47
C ALA A 4 -3.02 0.01 14.85
N LYS A 5 -3.56 0.75 13.87
CA LYS A 5 -4.25 2.04 14.07
C LYS A 5 -5.69 1.98 13.55
N PRO A 6 -6.63 1.41 14.33
CA PRO A 6 -8.00 1.18 13.86
C PRO A 6 -8.76 2.48 13.55
N GLU A 7 -8.52 3.55 14.30
CA GLU A 7 -9.18 4.84 14.05
C GLU A 7 -8.70 5.52 12.77
N ASP A 8 -7.42 5.38 12.43
CA ASP A 8 -6.89 5.90 11.17
C ASP A 8 -7.41 5.09 9.99
N PHE A 9 -7.51 3.76 10.13
CA PHE A 9 -8.10 2.92 9.09
C PHE A 9 -9.58 3.20 8.89
N LYS A 10 -10.33 3.49 9.96
CA LYS A 10 -11.75 3.84 9.87
C LYS A 10 -11.98 5.11 9.03
N LYS A 11 -11.08 6.09 9.09
CA LYS A 11 -11.15 7.28 8.23
C LYS A 11 -11.04 6.92 6.74
N TRP A 12 -10.21 5.92 6.40
CA TRP A 12 -10.11 5.41 5.03
C TRP A 12 -11.39 4.71 4.61
N GLU A 13 -11.98 3.87 5.46
CA GLU A 13 -13.26 3.21 5.21
C GLU A 13 -14.38 4.23 4.95
N ASP A 14 -14.46 5.27 5.78
CA ASP A 14 -15.51 6.30 5.68
C ASP A 14 -15.35 7.21 4.45
N ALA A 15 -14.11 7.44 4.01
CA ALA A 15 -13.81 8.25 2.84
C ALA A 15 -14.02 7.50 1.50
N ASN A 16 -13.98 6.16 1.51
CA ASN A 16 -13.97 5.32 0.31
C ASN A 16 -15.19 4.40 0.27
N THR A 17 -16.35 4.99 0.01
CA THR A 17 -17.64 4.27 0.00
C THR A 17 -18.08 3.81 -1.39
N ASP A 18 -17.51 4.37 -2.44
CA ASP A 18 -17.76 3.92 -3.81
C ASP A 18 -17.07 2.57 -4.08
N PRO A 19 -17.53 1.78 -5.06
CA PRO A 19 -16.96 0.45 -5.32
C PRO A 19 -15.44 0.46 -5.61
N TYR A 20 -14.92 1.51 -6.25
CA TYR A 20 -13.51 1.58 -6.62
C TYR A 20 -12.64 1.86 -5.39
N GLY A 21 -12.98 2.89 -4.60
CA GLY A 21 -12.29 3.18 -3.35
C GLY A 21 -12.43 2.05 -2.33
N LYS A 22 -13.63 1.47 -2.23
CA LYS A 22 -13.91 0.34 -1.33
C LYS A 22 -13.03 -0.87 -1.65
N CYS A 23 -12.84 -1.20 -2.93
CA CYS A 23 -11.93 -2.26 -3.34
C CYS A 23 -10.50 -2.03 -2.79
N CYS A 24 -9.95 -0.82 -2.94
CA CYS A 24 -8.64 -0.49 -2.38
C CYS A 24 -8.58 -0.71 -0.86
N VAL A 25 -9.61 -0.30 -0.12
CA VAL A 25 -9.68 -0.47 1.34
C VAL A 25 -9.75 -1.96 1.71
N ASP A 26 -10.55 -2.74 1.01
CA ASP A 26 -10.71 -4.16 1.27
C ASP A 26 -9.42 -4.93 0.99
N VAL A 27 -8.74 -4.64 -0.12
CA VAL A 27 -7.41 -5.19 -0.41
C VAL A 27 -6.40 -4.78 0.65
N ALA A 28 -6.37 -3.51 1.07
CA ALA A 28 -5.45 -3.05 2.12
C ALA A 28 -5.67 -3.77 3.46
N ARG A 29 -6.92 -4.04 3.82
CA ARG A 29 -7.26 -4.84 5.01
C ARG A 29 -6.69 -6.24 4.92
N GLU A 30 -6.81 -6.87 3.75
CA GLU A 30 -6.31 -8.22 3.52
C GLU A 30 -4.77 -8.25 3.46
N VAL A 31 -4.11 -7.25 2.85
CA VAL A 31 -2.64 -7.11 2.90
C VAL A 31 -2.15 -7.04 4.35
N MET A 32 -2.80 -6.23 5.18
CA MET A 32 -2.46 -6.14 6.61
C MET A 32 -2.63 -7.49 7.31
N ARG A 33 -3.68 -8.25 6.98
CA ARG A 33 -3.86 -9.61 7.51
C ARG A 33 -2.75 -10.56 7.07
N LEU A 34 -2.34 -10.49 5.80
CA LEU A 34 -1.25 -11.31 5.26
C LEU A 34 0.09 -10.97 5.93
N LEU A 35 0.40 -9.70 6.16
CA LEU A 35 1.67 -9.28 6.77
C LEU A 35 1.90 -9.80 8.20
N ASP A 36 0.85 -10.19 8.90
CA ASP A 36 0.91 -10.83 10.22
C ASP A 36 1.18 -12.35 10.15
N LEU A 37 1.13 -12.97 8.96
CA LEU A 37 1.37 -14.40 8.80
C LEU A 37 2.88 -14.72 8.82
N PRO A 38 3.30 -15.85 9.43
CA PRO A 38 4.71 -16.22 9.53
C PRO A 38 5.45 -16.32 8.19
N GLU A 39 4.74 -16.68 7.11
CA GLU A 39 5.32 -16.81 5.77
C GLU A 39 5.85 -15.49 5.19
N TYR A 40 5.37 -14.35 5.69
CA TYR A 40 5.83 -13.01 5.27
C TYR A 40 6.75 -12.33 6.29
N ALA A 41 7.21 -13.05 7.32
CA ALA A 41 7.97 -12.46 8.42
C ALA A 41 9.40 -12.04 8.03
N ASN A 42 10.00 -12.71 7.03
CA ASN A 42 11.42 -12.52 6.70
C ASN A 42 11.66 -11.60 5.50
N GLU A 43 10.78 -11.62 4.51
CA GLU A 43 10.91 -10.84 3.28
C GLU A 43 9.52 -10.36 2.85
N ILE A 44 9.43 -9.09 2.47
CA ILE A 44 8.20 -8.49 1.95
C ILE A 44 8.34 -8.33 0.45
N ASP A 45 7.68 -9.18 -0.33
CA ASP A 45 7.37 -8.88 -1.72
C ASP A 45 6.02 -8.15 -1.78
N THR A 46 6.08 -6.82 -1.87
CA THR A 46 4.88 -5.98 -1.84
C THR A 46 3.93 -6.26 -3.01
N HIS A 47 4.43 -6.60 -4.19
CA HIS A 47 3.60 -6.90 -5.36
C HIS A 47 2.90 -8.25 -5.18
N ALA A 48 3.64 -9.27 -4.75
CA ALA A 48 3.07 -10.60 -4.52
C ALA A 48 2.00 -10.58 -3.43
N ILE A 49 2.23 -9.84 -2.33
CA ILE A 49 1.27 -9.73 -1.22
C ILE A 49 0.01 -8.99 -1.66
N ILE A 50 0.13 -7.90 -2.42
CA ILE A 50 -1.01 -7.14 -2.91
C ILE A 50 -1.85 -7.99 -3.89
N ASN A 51 -1.21 -8.67 -4.83
CA ASN A 51 -1.91 -9.57 -5.76
C ASN A 51 -2.61 -10.70 -5.01
N LYS A 52 -1.94 -11.29 -4.02
CA LYS A 52 -2.53 -12.34 -3.20
C LYS A 52 -3.74 -11.85 -2.40
N ALA A 53 -3.67 -10.62 -1.89
CA ALA A 53 -4.78 -10.00 -1.18
C ALA A 53 -5.98 -9.73 -2.10
N ASP A 54 -5.74 -9.22 -3.30
CA ASP A 54 -6.77 -9.03 -4.34
C ASP A 54 -7.45 -10.35 -4.73
N ASP A 55 -6.66 -11.40 -4.98
CA ASP A 55 -7.16 -12.74 -5.28
C ASP A 55 -8.01 -13.32 -4.13
N ASN A 56 -7.55 -13.16 -2.87
CA ASN A 56 -8.25 -13.72 -1.72
C ASN A 56 -9.65 -13.11 -1.49
N ILE A 57 -9.87 -11.89 -1.96
CA ILE A 57 -11.15 -11.18 -1.81
C ILE A 57 -11.96 -11.14 -3.10
N ASP A 58 -11.52 -11.82 -4.15
CA ASP A 58 -12.10 -11.78 -5.50
C ASP A 58 -12.24 -10.33 -6.02
N GLY A 59 -11.22 -9.48 -5.78
CA GLY A 59 -11.26 -8.04 -6.09
C GLY A 59 -11.26 -7.72 -7.60
N GLY A 60 -10.94 -8.70 -8.44
CA GLY A 60 -11.09 -8.64 -9.89
C GLY A 60 -9.94 -7.94 -10.61
N GLY A 61 -8.80 -7.74 -9.95
CA GLY A 61 -7.63 -7.05 -10.48
C GLY A 61 -7.60 -5.58 -10.07
N ILE A 62 -6.55 -5.19 -9.34
CA ILE A 62 -6.30 -3.78 -9.04
C ILE A 62 -5.31 -3.14 -10.02
N THR A 63 -5.50 -1.85 -10.28
CA THR A 63 -4.58 -1.06 -11.12
C THR A 63 -3.35 -0.61 -10.33
N GLY A 64 -2.28 -0.19 -11.02
CA GLY A 64 -1.08 0.36 -10.37
C GLY A 64 -1.37 1.59 -9.49
N PHE A 65 -2.36 2.41 -9.87
CA PHE A 65 -2.81 3.52 -9.03
C PHE A 65 -3.42 3.02 -7.71
N MET A 66 -4.33 2.04 -7.78
CA MET A 66 -4.99 1.42 -6.62
C MET A 66 -3.99 0.74 -5.71
N ALA A 67 -3.01 0.03 -6.28
CA ALA A 67 -1.93 -0.60 -5.52
C ALA A 67 -1.10 0.44 -4.74
N GLY A 68 -0.85 1.62 -5.34
CA GLY A 68 -0.26 2.75 -4.62
C GLY A 68 -1.12 3.27 -3.46
N CYS A 69 -2.44 3.32 -3.63
CA CYS A 69 -3.38 3.65 -2.53
C CYS A 69 -3.36 2.60 -1.42
N VAL A 70 -3.31 1.31 -1.77
CA VAL A 70 -3.16 0.20 -0.82
C VAL A 70 -1.89 0.36 0.00
N ALA A 71 -0.75 0.59 -0.65
CA ALA A 71 0.53 0.81 0.02
C ALA A 71 0.49 2.02 0.98
N ALA A 72 -0.22 3.09 0.62
CA ALA A 72 -0.42 4.25 1.49
C ALA A 72 -1.26 3.94 2.73
N MET A 73 -2.31 3.14 2.61
CA MET A 73 -3.13 2.71 3.76
C MET A 73 -2.35 1.78 4.69
N VAL A 74 -1.66 0.78 4.13
CA VAL A 74 -0.85 -0.18 4.89
C VAL A 74 0.26 0.53 5.66
N SER A 75 0.95 1.50 5.02
CA SER A 75 2.03 2.25 5.67
C SER A 75 1.59 3.04 6.90
N GLN A 76 0.35 3.54 6.87
CA GLN A 76 -0.21 4.35 7.95
C GLN A 76 -0.81 3.50 9.06
N CYS A 77 -1.40 2.35 8.72
CA CYS A 77 -2.30 1.60 9.60
C CYS A 77 -1.73 0.28 10.14
N HIS A 78 -0.63 -0.24 9.57
CA HIS A 78 0.00 -1.50 9.99
C HIS A 78 1.27 -1.27 10.81
N SER A 79 1.60 -2.20 11.73
CA SER A 79 2.84 -2.15 12.53
C SER A 79 4.10 -2.25 11.66
N ARG A 80 4.05 -3.13 10.65
CA ARG A 80 5.06 -3.28 9.59
C ARG A 80 4.85 -2.35 8.40
N GLY A 81 3.98 -1.34 8.54
CA GLY A 81 3.63 -0.45 7.45
C GLY A 81 4.83 0.32 6.88
N GLU A 82 5.77 0.72 7.75
CA GLU A 82 6.97 1.44 7.32
C GLU A 82 7.95 0.56 6.54
N GLU A 83 8.11 -0.70 6.96
CA GLU A 83 8.89 -1.70 6.22
C GLU A 83 8.28 -1.93 4.84
N PHE A 84 6.96 -2.14 4.79
CA PHE A 84 6.21 -2.30 3.54
C PHE A 84 6.38 -1.10 2.60
N ARG A 85 6.27 0.13 3.14
CA ARG A 85 6.41 1.38 2.38
C ARG A 85 7.78 1.49 1.72
N LYS A 86 8.84 1.22 2.46
CA LYS A 86 10.21 1.33 1.95
C LYS A 86 10.46 0.35 0.81
N THR A 87 10.01 -0.89 0.99
CA THR A 87 10.12 -1.92 -0.05
C THR A 87 9.27 -1.57 -1.27
N TRP A 88 8.05 -1.06 -1.07
CA TRP A 88 7.18 -0.59 -2.14
C TRP A 88 7.83 0.52 -2.97
N ASN A 89 8.39 1.54 -2.31
CA ASN A 89 9.03 2.67 -2.97
C ASN A 89 10.25 2.23 -3.81
N LEU A 90 11.04 1.30 -3.31
CA LEU A 90 12.18 0.76 -4.06
C LEU A 90 11.75 -0.09 -5.25
N ALA A 91 10.66 -0.85 -5.12
CA ALA A 91 10.11 -1.68 -6.20
C ALA A 91 9.44 -0.84 -7.30
N ASN A 92 8.85 0.31 -6.95
CA ASN A 92 8.05 1.14 -7.86
C ASN A 92 8.75 2.44 -8.31
N GLN A 93 10.04 2.60 -8.02
CA GLN A 93 10.83 3.72 -8.53
C GLN A 93 11.02 3.61 -10.06
N ILE A 94 11.04 4.75 -10.75
CA ILE A 94 11.31 4.80 -12.19
C ILE A 94 12.81 4.89 -12.44
N GLN A 95 13.54 5.60 -11.58
CA GLN A 95 14.99 5.73 -11.65
C GLN A 95 15.63 5.31 -10.33
N HIS A 96 15.94 6.29 -9.48
CA HIS A 96 16.71 6.13 -8.25
C HIS A 96 16.10 6.94 -7.10
N GLU A 97 14.85 7.39 -7.27
CA GLU A 97 14.15 8.25 -6.31
C GLU A 97 13.60 7.48 -5.11
N GLY A 98 13.63 6.14 -5.11
CA GLY A 98 13.06 5.31 -4.04
C GLY A 98 13.68 5.60 -2.68
N GLU A 99 15.01 5.68 -2.60
CA GLU A 99 15.71 6.00 -1.35
C GLU A 99 15.39 7.42 -0.86
N LYS A 100 15.35 8.39 -1.77
CA LYS A 100 14.97 9.76 -1.45
C LYS A 100 13.52 9.86 -0.97
N ALA A 101 12.61 9.08 -1.56
CA ALA A 101 11.23 8.98 -1.09
C ALA A 101 11.14 8.35 0.31
N ASN A 102 12.05 7.42 0.62
CA ASN A 102 12.14 6.76 1.92
C ASN A 102 12.66 7.67 3.04
N GLU A 103 13.37 8.75 2.73
CA GLU A 103 13.72 9.81 3.69
C GLU A 103 12.46 10.53 4.23
N GLY A 104 11.40 10.58 3.42
CA GLY A 104 10.09 11.10 3.82
C GLY A 104 9.14 10.01 4.31
N THR A 105 7.88 10.38 4.53
CA THR A 105 6.78 9.47 4.89
C THR A 105 5.91 9.10 3.68
N GLY A 106 6.31 9.52 2.47
CA GLY A 106 5.53 9.37 1.24
C GLY A 106 5.56 7.96 0.66
N VAL A 107 4.53 7.65 -0.11
CA VAL A 107 4.43 6.44 -0.94
C VAL A 107 4.52 6.87 -2.40
N LEU A 108 5.43 6.26 -3.17
CA LEU A 108 5.52 6.47 -4.61
C LEU A 108 4.31 5.81 -5.28
N ASN A 109 3.59 6.57 -6.10
CA ASN A 109 2.54 6.00 -6.95
C ASN A 109 3.03 6.07 -8.40
N PRO A 110 3.32 4.92 -9.04
CA PRO A 110 3.87 4.90 -10.40
C PRO A 110 2.90 5.46 -11.45
N ALA A 111 1.61 5.56 -11.12
CA ALA A 111 0.60 6.14 -12.01
C ALA A 111 0.48 7.68 -11.89
N LEU A 112 1.23 8.32 -10.98
CA LEU A 112 1.25 9.77 -10.83
C LEU A 112 2.50 10.38 -11.47
N LEU A 113 2.31 11.26 -12.46
CA LEU A 113 3.38 12.03 -13.06
C LEU A 113 3.67 13.28 -12.21
N ASN A 114 4.82 13.31 -11.54
CA ASN A 114 5.27 14.48 -10.80
C ASN A 114 6.04 15.45 -11.70
N LEU A 115 5.38 16.53 -12.12
CA LEU A 115 6.03 17.63 -12.83
C LEU A 115 6.64 18.62 -11.84
N GLY A 116 7.94 18.47 -11.58
CA GLY A 116 8.71 19.47 -10.84
C GLY A 116 8.89 20.72 -11.68
N LEU A 117 8.15 21.79 -11.39
CA LEU A 117 8.41 23.09 -11.98
C LEU A 117 9.80 23.58 -11.52
N LYS A 118 10.75 23.67 -12.44
CA LYS A 118 11.99 24.42 -12.18
C LYS A 118 11.59 25.89 -12.00
N LYS A 119 11.81 26.41 -10.79
CA LYS A 119 11.81 27.85 -10.54
C LYS A 119 13.04 28.48 -11.16
#